data_AF-A0AAV4G8E2-F1
#
_entry.id   AF-A0AAV4G8E2-F1
#
_cell.length_a   1.000
_cell.length_b   1.000
_cell.length_c   1.000
_cell.angle_alpha   90.00
_cell.angle_beta   90.00
_cell.angle_gamma   90.00
#
_symmetry.space_group_name_H-M   'P 1'
#
loop_
_entity.id
_entity.type
_entity.pdbx_description
1 polymer ?
#
loop_
_entity_poly.entity_id
_entity_poly.type
_entity_poly.pdbx_seq_one_letter_code
_entity_poly.pdbx_strand_id
1 'polypeptide(L)'
;MGDVVQEVHQTFTKSVTQVVRLYNTSKFAEFHWTVGRLEATYSSGMDVVSVFSSSLSNGNIFYTDSNGREMIERRRSTWEDQPEYKISGNYFPVTSRIFIRDETKKLQLTLFPDRTQGGSSLQEGSLELMVHRRSMTDDGLGMQEPLNDLGSDKDGIIYTGKHYLYLDTIENSGISVRRKAWEIQLAPTIMLTEVNRDRDINKALAQVGAS
;
A
#
# COMPACT_ATOMS: atom_id res chain seq x y z
N MET A 1 -25.98 3.27 0.79
CA MET A 1 -24.61 3.73 1.10
C MET A 1 -24.57 4.05 2.58
N GLY A 2 -23.52 3.65 3.30
CA GLY A 2 -23.37 4.00 4.71
C GLY A 2 -22.97 5.46 4.88
N ASP A 3 -23.44 6.13 5.93
CA ASP A 3 -23.18 7.56 6.17
C ASP A 3 -21.70 7.89 6.42
N VAL A 4 -20.89 6.89 6.79
CA VAL A 4 -19.49 7.05 7.22
C VAL A 4 -18.49 6.62 6.15
N VAL A 5 -18.77 5.55 5.41
CA VAL A 5 -17.84 4.94 4.46
C VAL A 5 -18.59 4.37 3.24
N GLN A 6 -17.97 4.53 2.09
CA GLN A 6 -18.35 3.85 0.86
C GLN A 6 -17.26 2.84 0.50
N GLU A 7 -17.66 1.60 0.22
CA GLU A 7 -16.73 0.52 -0.07
C GLU A 7 -17.06 -0.14 -1.41
N VAL A 8 -16.02 -0.54 -2.14
CA VAL A 8 -16.12 -1.36 -3.34
C VAL A 8 -15.27 -2.59 -3.14
N HIS A 9 -15.89 -3.77 -3.23
CA HIS A 9 -15.22 -5.05 -3.13
C HIS A 9 -14.87 -5.55 -4.53
N GLN A 10 -13.61 -5.89 -4.74
CA GLN A 10 -13.07 -6.36 -6.00
C GLN A 10 -12.42 -7.73 -5.79
N THR A 11 -12.81 -8.68 -6.63
CA THR A 11 -12.20 -10.02 -6.68
C THR A 11 -11.53 -10.15 -8.04
N PHE A 12 -10.21 -10.19 -8.06
CA PHE A 12 -9.44 -10.35 -9.30
C PHE A 12 -9.25 -11.82 -9.64
N THR A 13 -8.91 -12.62 -8.62
CA THR A 13 -8.78 -14.08 -8.71
C THR A 13 -9.27 -14.73 -7.42
N LYS A 14 -9.21 -16.06 -7.32
CA LYS A 14 -9.51 -16.77 -6.07
C LYS A 14 -8.58 -16.37 -4.92
N SER A 15 -7.34 -15.99 -5.23
CA SER A 15 -6.33 -15.62 -4.23
C SER A 15 -6.12 -14.11 -4.12
N VAL A 16 -6.60 -13.28 -5.05
CA VAL A 16 -6.34 -11.84 -5.02
C VAL A 16 -7.65 -11.06 -4.91
N THR A 17 -7.81 -10.36 -3.79
CA THR A 17 -8.98 -9.52 -3.51
C THR A 17 -8.54 -8.14 -3.02
N GLN A 18 -9.40 -7.16 -3.22
CA GLN A 18 -9.18 -5.78 -2.78
C GLN A 18 -10.50 -5.15 -2.33
N VAL A 19 -10.43 -4.35 -1.29
CA VAL A 19 -11.52 -3.48 -0.86
C VAL A 19 -11.05 -2.04 -0.96
N VAL A 20 -11.72 -1.25 -1.80
CA VAL A 20 -11.47 0.18 -1.92
C VAL A 20 -12.43 0.91 -1.00
N ARG A 21 -11.92 1.73 -0.09
CA ARG A 21 -12.72 2.51 0.86
C ARG A 21 -12.53 4.00 0.66
N LEU A 22 -13.65 4.72 0.66
CA LEU A 22 -13.72 6.17 0.71
C LEU A 22 -14.48 6.58 1.97
N TYR A 23 -13.76 7.13 2.94
CA TYR A 23 -14.35 7.70 4.14
C TYR A 23 -14.77 9.14 3.89
N ASN A 24 -15.93 9.54 4.41
CA ASN A 24 -16.51 10.88 4.21
C ASN A 24 -15.59 12.03 4.68
N THR A 25 -14.72 11.79 5.66
CA THR A 25 -13.76 12.76 6.21
C THR A 25 -12.37 12.69 5.58
N SER A 26 -12.10 11.69 4.74
CA SER A 26 -10.77 11.43 4.18
C SER A 26 -10.65 11.95 2.76
N LYS A 27 -9.54 12.63 2.46
CA LYS A 27 -9.14 12.96 1.08
C LYS A 27 -8.38 11.82 0.39
N PHE A 28 -8.19 10.70 1.08
CA PHE A 28 -7.42 9.55 0.63
C PHE A 28 -8.35 8.39 0.35
N ALA A 29 -8.11 7.70 -0.77
CA ALA A 29 -8.70 6.40 -1.03
C ALA A 29 -7.83 5.31 -0.38
N GLU A 30 -8.43 4.47 0.45
CA GLU A 30 -7.76 3.31 1.05
C GLU A 30 -8.00 2.09 0.15
N PHE A 31 -6.91 1.44 -0.25
CA PHE A 31 -6.90 0.19 -1.01
C PHE A 31 -6.40 -0.90 -0.07
N HIS A 32 -7.34 -1.65 0.52
CA HIS A 32 -7.02 -2.78 1.37
C HIS A 32 -6.92 -4.03 0.49
N TRP A 33 -5.71 -4.52 0.29
CA TRP A 33 -5.44 -5.68 -0.56
C TRP A 33 -5.21 -6.93 0.29
N THR A 34 -5.63 -8.07 -0.26
CA THR A 34 -5.33 -9.39 0.29
C THR A 34 -4.84 -10.25 -0.85
N VAL A 35 -3.57 -10.67 -0.75
CA VAL A 35 -2.94 -11.64 -1.64
C VAL A 35 -2.79 -12.94 -0.87
N GLY A 36 -3.65 -13.87 -1.22
CA GLY A 36 -3.75 -15.20 -0.66
C GLY A 36 -2.67 -16.14 -1.19
N ARG A 37 -2.98 -17.43 -1.13
CA ARG A 37 -2.08 -18.52 -1.51
C ARG A 37 -1.69 -18.38 -2.99
N LEU A 38 -0.43 -18.01 -3.25
CA LEU A 38 0.12 -17.96 -4.60
C LEU A 38 0.58 -19.35 -5.01
N GLU A 39 0.11 -19.85 -6.14
CA GLU A 39 0.59 -21.11 -6.71
C GLU A 39 1.88 -20.84 -7.51
N ALA A 40 3.04 -21.15 -6.91
CA ALA A 40 4.34 -21.02 -7.56
C ALA A 40 4.91 -22.41 -7.89
N THR A 41 5.62 -22.52 -9.01
CA THR A 41 6.30 -23.75 -9.43
C THR A 41 7.81 -23.53 -9.50
N TYR A 42 8.60 -24.60 -9.55
CA TYR A 42 10.07 -24.52 -9.69
C TYR A 42 10.53 -23.72 -10.91
N SER A 43 9.75 -23.71 -12.00
CA SER A 43 10.06 -22.98 -13.22
C SER A 43 9.42 -21.58 -13.29
N SER A 44 8.56 -21.22 -12.33
CA SER A 44 7.82 -19.96 -12.34
C SER A 44 7.53 -19.50 -10.91
N GLY A 45 8.44 -18.70 -10.36
CA GLY A 45 8.12 -17.82 -9.25
C GLY A 45 7.06 -16.80 -9.64
N MET A 46 6.44 -16.17 -8.65
CA MET A 46 5.39 -15.18 -8.87
C MET A 46 5.62 -13.96 -7.99
N ASP A 47 5.70 -12.80 -8.65
CA ASP A 47 5.73 -11.49 -8.01
C ASP A 47 4.41 -10.77 -8.32
N VAL A 48 3.70 -10.36 -7.28
CA VAL A 48 2.40 -9.70 -7.39
C VAL A 48 2.57 -8.21 -7.11
N VAL A 49 2.10 -7.39 -8.04
CA VAL A 49 2.21 -5.93 -7.99
C VAL A 49 0.83 -5.28 -8.06
N SER A 50 0.64 -4.22 -7.29
CA SER A 50 -0.53 -3.33 -7.42
C SER A 50 -0.13 -2.15 -8.29
N VAL A 51 -0.79 -2.00 -9.44
CA VAL A 51 -0.49 -0.96 -10.43
C VAL A 51 -1.62 0.08 -10.44
N PHE A 52 -1.26 1.34 -10.22
CA PHE A 52 -2.14 2.50 -10.25
C PHE A 52 -1.84 3.32 -11.50
N SER A 53 -2.73 3.26 -12.48
CA SER A 53 -2.58 3.96 -13.76
C SER A 53 -3.46 5.20 -13.81
N SER A 54 -2.92 6.29 -14.37
CA SER A 54 -3.62 7.56 -14.55
C SER A 54 -3.28 8.19 -15.89
N SER A 55 -4.02 9.23 -16.27
CA SER A 55 -3.74 10.04 -17.47
C SER A 55 -2.73 11.17 -17.21
N LEU A 56 -1.93 11.09 -16.15
CA LEU A 56 -0.90 12.09 -15.82
C LEU A 56 0.35 11.85 -16.68
N SER A 57 1.01 12.93 -17.08
CA SER A 57 2.26 12.89 -17.84
C SER A 57 3.43 13.26 -16.93
N ASN A 58 4.24 12.27 -16.54
CA ASN A 58 5.35 12.42 -15.60
C ASN A 58 6.76 12.42 -16.22
N GLY A 59 6.88 12.32 -17.54
CA GLY A 59 8.13 12.47 -18.28
C GLY A 59 9.21 11.46 -17.87
N ASN A 60 8.82 10.21 -17.59
CA ASN A 60 9.70 9.17 -17.02
C ASN A 60 10.27 9.47 -15.62
N ILE A 61 9.78 10.50 -14.91
CA ILE A 61 10.27 10.90 -13.59
C ILE A 61 9.27 10.48 -12.52
N PHE A 62 9.77 9.90 -11.43
CA PHE A 62 9.00 9.61 -10.23
C PHE A 62 9.88 9.81 -8.99
N TYR A 63 9.26 9.83 -7.81
CA TYR A 63 9.96 10.17 -6.57
C TYR A 63 9.70 9.09 -5.53
N THR A 64 10.76 8.58 -4.91
CA THR A 64 10.67 7.64 -3.77
C THR A 64 11.32 8.23 -2.55
N ASP A 65 10.81 7.88 -1.38
CA ASP A 65 11.39 8.34 -0.12
C ASP A 65 12.70 7.60 0.21
N SER A 66 13.58 8.27 0.97
CA SER A 66 14.75 7.69 1.61
C SER A 66 14.48 7.50 3.10
N ASN A 67 14.19 6.26 3.49
CA ASN A 67 13.88 5.88 4.88
C ASN A 67 12.81 6.77 5.54
N GLY A 68 11.77 7.13 4.78
CA GLY A 68 10.63 7.92 5.24
C GLY A 68 10.88 9.42 5.32
N ARG A 69 12.05 9.91 4.88
CA ARG A 69 12.49 11.30 5.06
C ARG A 69 12.50 12.09 3.75
N GLU A 70 13.67 12.17 3.12
CA GLU A 70 13.89 12.96 1.91
C GLU A 70 13.31 12.25 0.69
N MET A 71 12.82 13.01 -0.28
CA MET A 71 12.32 12.47 -1.54
C MET A 71 13.43 12.50 -2.57
N ILE A 72 13.75 11.35 -3.15
CA ILE A 72 14.77 11.20 -4.18
C ILE A 72 14.08 11.12 -5.54
N GLU A 73 14.52 11.96 -6.48
CA GLU A 73 14.11 11.88 -7.87
C GLU A 73 14.68 10.62 -8.54
N ARG A 74 13.83 9.88 -9.22
CA ARG A 74 14.15 8.68 -10.00
C ARG A 74 13.75 8.92 -11.44
N ARG A 75 14.59 8.46 -12.38
CA ARG A 75 14.30 8.47 -13.81
C ARG A 75 14.27 7.04 -14.32
N ARG A 76 13.16 6.66 -14.95
CA ARG A 76 13.03 5.34 -15.59
C ARG A 76 14.07 5.22 -16.70
N SER A 77 14.95 4.24 -16.59
CA SER A 77 15.92 3.86 -17.62
C SER A 77 15.33 2.81 -18.56
N THR A 78 15.67 2.87 -19.84
CA THR A 78 15.26 1.88 -20.84
C THR A 78 16.06 0.58 -20.74
N TRP A 79 17.27 0.65 -20.18
CA TRP A 79 18.23 -0.47 -20.09
C TRP A 79 18.47 -1.16 -21.44
N GLU A 80 18.72 -0.37 -22.50
CA GLU A 80 18.88 -0.87 -23.88
C GLU A 80 19.99 -1.92 -24.02
N ASP A 81 21.12 -1.72 -23.32
CA ASP A 81 22.26 -2.65 -23.36
C ASP A 81 22.08 -3.86 -22.42
N GLN A 82 21.10 -3.85 -21.52
CA GLN A 82 20.85 -4.92 -20.55
C GLN A 82 19.33 -5.14 -20.34
N PRO A 83 18.63 -5.71 -21.35
CA PRO A 83 17.17 -5.83 -21.35
C PRO A 83 16.59 -6.56 -20.13
N GLU A 84 17.37 -7.45 -19.51
CA GLU A 84 17.01 -8.17 -18.28
C GLU A 84 16.75 -7.24 -17.08
N TYR A 85 17.34 -6.04 -17.07
CA TYR A 85 17.14 -5.04 -16.01
C TYR A 85 16.05 -4.01 -16.32
N LYS A 86 15.37 -4.11 -17.48
CA LYS A 86 14.35 -3.14 -17.90
C LYS A 86 13.26 -2.91 -16.85
N ILE A 87 12.91 -3.96 -16.11
CA ILE A 87 11.95 -3.90 -15.00
C ILE A 87 12.69 -3.77 -13.66
N SER A 88 13.52 -4.77 -13.32
CA SER A 88 14.16 -4.88 -12.01
C SER A 88 15.12 -3.73 -11.69
N GLY A 89 15.85 -3.21 -12.68
CA GLY A 89 16.75 -2.06 -12.53
C GLY A 89 16.04 -0.73 -12.31
N ASN A 90 14.71 -0.69 -12.45
CA ASN A 90 13.88 0.49 -12.19
C ASN A 90 13.07 0.38 -10.89
N TYR A 91 13.23 -0.68 -10.11
CA TYR A 91 12.58 -0.83 -8.80
C TYR A 91 13.42 -0.21 -7.68
N PHE A 92 12.77 0.54 -6.80
CA PHE A 92 13.40 1.22 -5.67
C PHE A 92 12.66 0.91 -4.36
N PRO A 93 13.35 0.95 -3.21
CA PRO A 93 12.67 0.85 -1.93
C PRO A 93 11.74 2.04 -1.71
N VAL A 94 10.51 1.75 -1.28
CA VAL A 94 9.49 2.72 -0.87
C VAL A 94 9.13 2.39 0.57
N THR A 95 9.62 3.18 1.52
CA THR A 95 9.39 2.91 2.95
C THR A 95 8.21 3.69 3.52
N SER A 96 7.83 4.80 2.87
CA SER A 96 6.74 5.67 3.33
C SER A 96 5.86 6.20 2.21
N ARG A 97 6.41 6.56 1.04
CA ARG A 97 5.65 7.14 -0.06
C ARG A 97 6.40 7.15 -1.39
N ILE A 98 5.63 7.01 -2.46
CA ILE A 98 6.08 7.19 -3.85
C ILE A 98 5.11 8.14 -4.56
N PHE A 99 5.60 9.00 -5.45
CA PHE A 99 4.71 9.87 -6.24
C PHE A 99 5.22 10.17 -7.64
N ILE A 100 4.28 10.58 -8.50
CA ILE A 100 4.53 11.18 -9.81
C ILE A 100 3.89 12.57 -9.87
N ARG A 101 4.44 13.44 -10.72
CA ARG A 101 3.93 14.79 -10.96
C ARG A 101 3.67 15.00 -12.44
N ASP A 102 2.58 15.70 -12.74
CA ASP A 102 2.32 16.28 -14.04
C ASP A 102 2.55 17.79 -13.94
N GLU A 103 3.69 18.24 -14.45
CA GLU A 103 4.11 19.65 -14.37
C GLU A 103 3.24 20.57 -15.22
N THR A 104 2.57 20.06 -16.25
CA THR A 104 1.65 20.82 -17.09
C THR A 104 0.31 21.01 -16.38
N LYS A 105 -0.24 19.94 -15.79
CA LYS A 105 -1.51 19.98 -15.05
C LYS A 105 -1.38 20.51 -13.62
N LYS A 106 -0.15 20.66 -13.12
CA LYS A 106 0.16 21.02 -11.73
C LYS A 106 -0.45 20.05 -10.71
N LEU A 107 -0.53 18.77 -11.07
CA LEU A 107 -1.08 17.70 -10.24
C LEU A 107 0.00 16.74 -9.76
N GLN A 108 -0.17 16.18 -8.57
CA GLN A 108 0.67 15.15 -7.98
C GLN A 108 -0.20 13.96 -7.55
N LEU A 109 0.15 12.77 -8.02
CA LEU A 109 -0.44 11.51 -7.55
C LEU A 109 0.56 10.83 -6.60
N THR A 110 0.16 10.64 -5.35
CA THR A 110 0.97 10.04 -4.30
C THR A 110 0.36 8.75 -3.80
N LEU A 111 1.19 7.74 -3.62
CA LEU A 111 0.84 6.43 -3.11
C LEU A 111 1.63 6.15 -1.83
N PHE A 112 0.94 5.71 -0.78
CA PHE A 112 1.52 5.39 0.52
C PHE A 112 1.35 3.90 0.81
N PRO A 113 2.43 3.14 1.01
CA PRO A 113 2.31 1.81 1.58
C PRO A 113 2.16 1.84 3.10
N ASP A 114 1.60 0.77 3.67
CA ASP A 114 1.54 0.55 5.12
C ASP A 114 2.80 -0.09 5.71
N ARG A 115 3.74 -0.51 4.84
CA ARG A 115 5.03 -1.13 5.15
C ARG A 115 6.03 -0.86 4.04
N THR A 116 7.30 -1.19 4.26
CA THR A 116 8.30 -1.09 3.20
C THR A 116 8.00 -2.06 2.06
N GLN A 117 8.01 -1.54 0.82
CA GLN A 117 7.78 -2.31 -0.39
C GLN A 117 8.75 -1.89 -1.50
N GLY A 118 8.93 -2.73 -2.52
CA GLY A 118 9.55 -2.31 -3.77
C GLY A 118 8.53 -1.59 -4.64
N GLY A 119 8.91 -0.48 -5.27
CA GLY A 119 8.01 0.27 -6.16
C GLY A 119 8.72 0.98 -7.31
N SER A 120 7.93 1.35 -8.31
CA SER A 120 8.41 2.00 -9.53
C SER A 120 7.32 2.80 -10.24
N SER A 121 7.70 3.48 -11.32
CA SER A 121 6.83 4.00 -12.37
C SER A 121 7.32 3.45 -13.71
N LEU A 122 6.83 2.28 -14.12
CA LEU A 122 7.30 1.58 -15.32
C LEU A 122 6.63 2.07 -16.62
N GLN A 123 5.46 2.70 -16.50
CA GLN A 123 4.76 3.34 -17.61
C GLN A 123 4.42 4.79 -17.28
N GLU A 124 4.18 5.60 -18.31
CA GLU A 124 3.76 6.99 -18.12
C GLU A 124 2.46 7.06 -17.32
N GLY A 125 2.38 7.97 -16.35
CA GLY A 125 1.20 8.15 -15.50
C GLY A 125 0.92 7.01 -14.54
N SER A 126 1.85 6.07 -14.36
CA SER A 126 1.68 4.89 -13.51
C SER A 126 2.56 4.90 -12.27
N LEU A 127 2.07 4.27 -11.20
CA LEU A 127 2.82 3.91 -10.01
C LEU A 127 2.54 2.44 -9.68
N GLU A 128 3.54 1.71 -9.23
CA GLU A 128 3.35 0.32 -8.80
C GLU A 128 4.11 0.01 -7.51
N LEU A 129 3.53 -0.89 -6.71
CA LEU A 129 4.11 -1.43 -5.48
C LEU A 129 3.98 -2.96 -5.49
N MET A 130 5.08 -3.66 -5.22
CA MET A 130 5.09 -5.10 -5.05
C MET A 130 4.49 -5.47 -3.70
N VAL A 131 3.39 -6.23 -3.71
CA VAL A 131 2.60 -6.60 -2.53
C VAL A 131 2.93 -7.98 -1.97
N HIS A 132 3.39 -8.90 -2.83
CA HIS A 132 3.79 -10.25 -2.44
C HIS A 132 4.75 -10.83 -3.49
N ARG A 133 5.65 -11.70 -3.08
CA ARG A 133 6.48 -12.52 -3.96
C ARG A 133 6.68 -13.91 -3.39
N ARG A 134 6.72 -14.92 -4.26
CA ARG A 134 7.00 -16.31 -3.91
C ARG A 134 7.90 -16.94 -4.97
N SER A 135 9.04 -17.48 -4.56
CA SER A 135 9.99 -18.20 -5.42
C SER A 135 10.16 -19.63 -4.90
N MET A 136 10.37 -20.57 -5.81
CA MET A 136 10.67 -21.97 -5.48
C MET A 136 12.16 -22.30 -5.67
N THR A 137 12.98 -21.30 -6.00
CA THR A 137 14.43 -21.40 -6.20
C THR A 137 15.17 -20.40 -5.33
N ASP A 138 16.33 -20.81 -4.82
CA ASP A 138 17.33 -19.95 -4.16
C ASP A 138 18.05 -19.09 -5.20
N ASP A 139 18.47 -17.89 -4.80
CA ASP A 139 19.15 -16.94 -5.68
C ASP A 139 20.70 -17.06 -5.66
N GLY A 140 21.24 -17.99 -4.86
CA GLY A 140 22.67 -18.23 -4.75
C GLY A 140 23.42 -17.19 -3.93
N LEU A 141 22.72 -16.32 -3.19
CA LEU A 141 23.34 -15.22 -2.42
C LEU A 141 23.61 -15.57 -0.95
N GLY A 142 23.46 -16.84 -0.59
CA GLY A 142 23.97 -17.41 0.67
C GLY A 142 22.92 -17.91 1.65
N MET A 143 21.63 -17.64 1.42
CA MET A 143 20.52 -18.13 2.25
C MET A 143 20.33 -19.65 2.09
N GLN A 144 20.57 -20.17 0.87
CA GLN A 144 20.42 -21.60 0.52
C GLN A 144 18.99 -22.13 0.72
N GLU A 145 18.00 -21.24 0.63
CA GLU A 145 16.60 -21.59 0.70
C GLU A 145 15.78 -20.68 -0.23
N PRO A 146 14.72 -21.19 -0.85
CA PRO A 146 13.85 -20.38 -1.69
C PRO A 146 12.99 -19.45 -0.84
N LEU A 147 12.56 -18.32 -1.42
CA LEU A 147 11.56 -17.44 -0.81
C LEU A 147 10.16 -18.05 -0.90
N ASN A 148 9.91 -19.05 -0.04
CA ASN A 148 8.72 -19.88 -0.04
C ASN A 148 8.04 -19.90 1.34
N ASP A 149 7.61 -18.73 1.81
CA ASP A 149 6.93 -18.59 3.08
C ASP A 149 5.63 -19.40 3.13
N LEU A 150 5.50 -20.26 4.15
CA LEU A 150 4.32 -21.09 4.38
C LEU A 150 3.55 -20.64 5.62
N GLY A 151 2.23 -20.71 5.55
CA GLY A 151 1.35 -20.55 6.69
C GLY A 151 1.37 -21.77 7.63
N SER A 152 0.63 -21.67 8.74
CA SER A 152 0.46 -22.78 9.70
C SER A 152 -0.19 -24.03 9.11
N ASP A 153 -0.92 -23.85 8.00
CA ASP A 153 -1.55 -24.90 7.20
C ASP A 153 -0.57 -25.56 6.20
N LYS A 154 0.68 -25.11 6.16
CA LYS A 154 1.74 -25.53 5.21
C LYS A 154 1.46 -25.16 3.74
N ASP A 155 0.49 -24.29 3.51
CA ASP A 155 0.27 -23.68 2.20
C ASP A 155 0.95 -22.31 2.11
N GLY A 156 0.93 -21.69 0.91
CA GLY A 156 1.54 -20.37 0.72
C GLY A 156 0.96 -19.31 1.66
N ILE A 157 1.83 -18.48 2.25
CA ILE A 157 1.40 -17.45 3.20
C ILE A 157 0.45 -16.42 2.55
N ILE A 158 -0.53 -15.98 3.34
CA ILE A 158 -1.48 -14.93 2.96
C ILE A 158 -0.96 -13.60 3.51
N TYR A 159 -0.74 -12.63 2.63
CA TYR A 159 -0.42 -11.26 3.04
C TYR A 159 -1.61 -10.33 2.81
N THR A 160 -1.80 -9.42 3.75
CA THR A 160 -2.73 -8.32 3.63
C THR A 160 -2.07 -7.03 4.05
N GLY A 161 -2.47 -5.94 3.41
CA GLY A 161 -1.97 -4.62 3.71
C GLY A 161 -2.80 -3.55 3.03
N LYS A 162 -2.43 -2.31 3.29
CA LYS A 162 -3.12 -1.12 2.83
C LYS A 162 -2.22 -0.26 1.98
N HIS A 163 -2.75 0.24 0.88
CA HIS A 163 -2.23 1.40 0.17
C HIS A 163 -3.17 2.57 0.33
N TYR A 164 -2.63 3.78 0.42
CA TYR A 164 -3.43 5.00 0.38
C TYR A 164 -3.07 5.78 -0.87
N LEU A 165 -4.07 6.16 -1.65
CA LEU A 165 -3.89 6.99 -2.84
C LEU A 165 -4.36 8.42 -2.56
N TYR A 166 -3.56 9.38 -3.01
CA TYR A 166 -3.83 10.80 -2.87
C TYR A 166 -3.55 11.53 -4.17
N LEU A 167 -4.50 12.36 -4.60
CA LEU A 167 -4.36 13.24 -5.76
C LEU A 167 -4.66 14.67 -5.30
N ASP A 168 -3.71 15.58 -5.51
CA ASP A 168 -3.87 17.00 -5.22
C ASP A 168 -2.94 17.82 -6.13
N THR A 169 -2.97 19.14 -5.98
CA THR A 169 -2.02 20.01 -6.68
C THR A 169 -0.61 19.83 -6.10
N ILE A 170 0.41 20.11 -6.92
CA ILE A 170 1.82 20.05 -6.49
C ILE A 170 2.07 20.98 -5.30
N GLU A 171 1.44 22.17 -5.31
CA GLU A 171 1.54 23.18 -4.25
C GLU A 171 0.97 22.69 -2.91
N ASN A 172 -0.22 22.08 -2.92
CA ASN A 172 -0.90 21.63 -1.70
C ASN A 172 -0.36 20.31 -1.14
N SER A 173 0.29 19.51 -2.00
CA SER A 173 0.69 18.15 -1.65
C SER A 173 1.70 18.09 -0.50
N GLY A 174 2.60 19.07 -0.35
CA GLY A 174 3.70 19.02 0.61
C GLY A 174 3.29 18.69 2.05
N ILE A 175 2.33 19.44 2.61
CA ILE A 175 1.88 19.28 4.00
C ILE A 175 0.98 18.04 4.15
N SER A 176 -0.01 17.88 3.27
CA SER A 176 -0.98 16.77 3.33
C SER A 176 -0.30 15.40 3.24
N VAL A 177 0.67 15.28 2.34
CA VAL A 177 1.44 14.04 2.14
C VAL A 177 2.32 13.72 3.34
N ARG A 178 2.97 14.72 3.95
CA ARG A 178 3.75 14.51 5.19
C ARG A 178 2.87 14.14 6.37
N ARG A 179 1.72 14.80 6.54
CA ARG A 179 0.78 14.48 7.62
C ARG A 179 0.27 13.04 7.50
N LYS A 180 -0.14 12.63 6.29
CA LYS A 180 -0.64 11.25 6.08
C LYS A 180 0.42 10.20 6.35
N ALA A 181 1.66 10.41 5.91
CA ALA A 181 2.76 9.50 6.20
C ALA A 181 2.96 9.30 7.72
N TRP A 182 2.84 10.37 8.51
CA TRP A 182 2.90 10.28 9.98
C TRP A 182 1.68 9.60 10.58
N GLU A 183 0.48 9.86 10.08
CA GLU A 183 -0.75 9.18 10.55
C GLU A 183 -0.67 7.65 10.34
N ILE A 184 -0.04 7.20 9.24
CA ILE A 184 0.17 5.77 8.97
C ILE A 184 1.20 5.19 9.94
N GLN A 185 2.35 5.85 10.10
CA GLN A 185 3.45 5.36 10.95
C GLN A 185 3.11 5.41 12.45
N LEU A 186 2.38 6.44 12.88
CA LEU A 186 2.00 6.69 14.27
C LEU A 186 0.49 6.49 14.44
N ALA A 187 -0.02 5.38 13.89
CA ALA A 187 -1.43 5.04 13.99
C ALA A 187 -1.87 4.88 15.46
N PRO A 188 -3.09 5.30 15.81
CA PRO A 188 -3.57 5.20 17.18
C PRO A 188 -3.67 3.75 17.64
N THR A 189 -3.28 3.49 18.89
CA THR A 189 -3.46 2.19 19.54
C THR A 189 -4.83 2.16 20.21
N ILE A 190 -5.66 1.19 19.83
CA ILE A 190 -6.98 0.97 20.43
C ILE A 190 -6.81 0.02 21.61
N MET A 191 -7.21 0.47 22.80
CA MET A 191 -7.26 -0.37 24.01
C MET A 191 -8.71 -0.57 24.43
N LEU A 192 -9.08 -1.82 24.64
CA LEU A 192 -10.41 -2.21 25.09
C LEU A 192 -10.29 -2.83 26.48
N THR A 193 -11.19 -2.48 27.38
CA THR A 193 -11.28 -3.09 28.70
C THR A 193 -12.72 -3.51 28.94
N GLU A 194 -12.89 -4.70 29.52
CA GLU A 194 -14.20 -5.16 29.93
C GLU A 194 -14.63 -4.38 31.17
N VAL A 195 -15.69 -3.60 31.04
CA VAL A 195 -16.28 -2.91 32.18
C VAL A 195 -17.30 -3.85 32.80
N ASN A 196 -17.00 -4.40 33.98
CA ASN A 196 -18.00 -4.99 34.84
C ASN A 196 -18.95 -3.87 35.28
N ARG A 197 -20.04 -3.69 34.53
CA ARG A 197 -21.11 -2.77 34.91
C ARG A 197 -21.81 -3.34 36.13
N ASP A 198 -21.46 -2.86 37.32
CA ASP A 198 -22.25 -3.13 38.51
C ASP A 198 -23.71 -2.75 38.24
N ARG A 199 -24.62 -3.71 38.46
CA ARG A 199 -26.07 -3.51 38.21
C ARG A 199 -26.62 -2.29 38.98
N ASP A 200 -25.96 -1.93 40.07
CA ASP A 200 -26.34 -0.82 40.94
C ASP A 200 -26.03 0.56 40.33
N ILE A 201 -24.98 0.68 39.49
CA ILE A 201 -24.66 1.94 38.78
C ILE A 201 -25.71 2.25 37.72
N ASN A 202 -26.22 1.23 37.02
CA ASN A 202 -27.30 1.41 36.04
C ASN A 202 -28.63 1.81 36.70
N LYS A 203 -28.91 1.30 37.92
CA LYS A 203 -30.08 1.74 38.71
C LYS A 203 -29.93 3.19 39.18
N ALA A 204 -28.75 3.60 39.63
CA ALA A 204 -28.48 4.97 40.05
C ALA A 204 -28.59 5.96 38.87
N LEU A 205 -28.03 5.63 37.70
CA LEU A 205 -28.11 6.48 36.50
C LEU A 205 -29.53 6.55 35.93
N ALA A 206 -30.33 5.49 36.03
CA ALA A 206 -31.74 5.50 35.63
C ALA A 206 -32.62 6.36 36.55
N GLN A 207 -32.24 6.54 37.82
CA GLN A 207 -32.96 7.40 38.77
C GLN A 207 -32.66 8.89 38.60
N VAL A 208 -31.44 9.24 38.16
CA VAL A 208 -31.04 10.65 37.92
C VAL A 208 -31.66 11.23 36.64
N GLY A 209 -32.05 10.38 35.67
CA GLY A 209 -32.77 10.81 34.46
C GLY A 209 -34.29 10.99 34.63
N ALA A 210 -34.83 10.77 35.84
CA ALA A 210 -36.26 10.80 36.12
C ALA A 210 -36.68 11.91 37.13
N SER A 211 -35.77 12.83 37.46
CA SER A 211 -36.03 14.01 38.31
C SER A 211 -35.95 15.31 37.53
#